data_AF-A0A9E1B2C2-F1
#
_entry.id   AF-A0A9E1B2C2-F1
#
_cell.length_a   1.000
_cell.length_b   1.000
_cell.length_c   1.000
_cell.angle_alpha   90.00
_cell.angle_beta   90.00
_cell.angle_gamma   90.00
#
_symmetry.space_group_name_H-M   'P 1'
#
loop_
_entity.id
_entity.type
_entity.pdbx_description
1 polymer ?
#
loop_
_entity_poly.entity_id
_entity_poly.type
_entity_poly.pdbx_seq_one_letter_code
_entity_poly.pdbx_strand_id
1 'polypeptide(L)'
;MKILMINKFLYPRGGAETYMLRIGEELTRRGHQVEYFGMYDEKNTVGNAEGLTTVNMDFHASGAEKLLYPFRIIYSGEARRKMRQVIDRFHPDIIHFNNINFQLTPSVILAGAEKNIPMVQTVHDLQMLCPNHMMMEFGTWKLCEECSGKKCKMACVRKKCIHGSRAKSLIGAIEGTIYTSSPVYDRVARYICPSRFIEEKLLSVPRYAGKTTMIHNFLSKTAEIDVPKGDYVLYFGRLSEEKGIDRILAACRLLPEIPFVIAGGGPLEELCRTCELPNVRFVGFKTGRELQELVAAARFTLHLSLWYENCPLALLESQSLGTPVLCNRIGGMPELVEEGKTGVLNDTFTPEAYAEKIRALYSDSALLDEMARNCRAKKESMMTLDCYCDRLLEIYMEEIGGKRA
;
A
#
# COMPACT_ATOMS: atom_id res chain seq x y z
N MET A 1 9.64 -3.58 25.12
CA MET A 1 8.38 -4.32 24.84
C MET A 1 8.67 -5.44 23.86
N LYS A 2 7.84 -6.47 23.85
CA LYS A 2 7.82 -7.56 22.88
C LYS A 2 6.69 -7.35 21.88
N ILE A 3 7.03 -7.20 20.61
CA ILE A 3 6.12 -6.77 19.54
C ILE A 3 6.09 -7.86 18.48
N LEU A 4 4.91 -8.41 18.22
CA LEU A 4 4.74 -9.44 17.19
C LEU A 4 4.11 -8.81 15.94
N MET A 5 4.91 -8.66 14.88
CA MET A 5 4.47 -8.08 13.61
C MET A 5 3.95 -9.16 12.66
N ILE A 6 2.77 -8.91 12.10
CA ILE A 6 2.10 -9.89 11.24
C ILE A 6 1.89 -9.29 9.86
N ASN A 7 2.43 -9.97 8.84
CA ASN A 7 2.21 -9.64 7.45
C ASN A 7 2.27 -10.91 6.59
N LYS A 8 1.53 -10.91 5.48
CA LYS A 8 1.53 -12.01 4.52
C LYS A 8 2.93 -12.34 4.00
N PHE A 9 3.69 -11.33 3.58
CA PHE A 9 5.07 -11.50 3.11
C PHE A 9 6.05 -10.94 4.12
N LEU A 10 7.15 -11.65 4.35
CA LEU A 10 8.20 -11.23 5.29
C LEU A 10 9.47 -10.78 4.57
N TYR A 11 9.31 -10.22 3.37
CA TYR A 11 10.39 -9.68 2.53
C TYR A 11 9.92 -8.45 1.75
N PRO A 12 10.84 -7.57 1.32
CA PRO A 12 10.49 -6.39 0.54
C PRO A 12 9.81 -6.77 -0.79
N ARG A 13 8.50 -6.48 -0.89
CA ARG A 13 7.69 -6.74 -2.10
C ARG A 13 6.92 -5.51 -2.57
N GLY A 14 6.46 -4.68 -1.65
CA GLY A 14 5.71 -3.45 -1.92
C GLY A 14 5.74 -2.50 -0.73
N GLY A 15 4.85 -1.51 -0.75
CA GLY A 15 4.80 -0.47 0.29
C GLY A 15 4.49 -1.01 1.69
N ALA A 16 3.55 -1.96 1.80
CA ALA A 16 3.15 -2.53 3.09
C ALA A 16 4.29 -3.34 3.76
N GLU A 17 4.99 -4.16 2.97
CA GLU A 17 6.15 -4.91 3.46
C GLU A 17 7.30 -3.98 3.82
N THR A 18 7.58 -2.97 2.97
CA THR A 18 8.63 -1.98 3.24
C THR A 18 8.34 -1.21 4.54
N TYR A 19 7.10 -0.77 4.72
CA TYR A 19 6.61 -0.14 5.94
C TYR A 19 6.86 -1.03 7.18
N MET A 20 6.40 -2.28 7.13
CA MET A 20 6.48 -3.20 8.27
C MET A 20 7.93 -3.52 8.64
N LEU A 21 8.78 -3.80 7.64
CA LEU A 21 10.18 -4.15 7.86
C LEU A 21 10.98 -2.96 8.43
N ARG A 22 10.75 -1.74 7.93
CA ARG A 22 11.43 -0.53 8.43
C ARG A 22 11.04 -0.18 9.85
N ILE A 23 9.76 -0.31 10.20
CA ILE A 23 9.31 -0.13 11.58
C ILE A 23 9.94 -1.19 12.48
N GLY A 24 9.93 -2.46 12.07
CA GLY A 24 10.49 -3.54 12.88
C GLY A 24 12.00 -3.38 13.11
N GLU A 25 12.75 -2.97 12.10
CA GLU A 25 14.16 -2.59 12.19
C GLU A 25 14.38 -1.45 13.22
N GLU A 26 13.60 -0.37 13.10
CA GLU A 26 13.72 0.80 13.98
C GLU A 26 13.33 0.49 15.43
N LEU A 27 12.24 -0.25 15.64
CA LEU A 27 11.83 -0.69 16.98
C LEU A 27 12.88 -1.58 17.63
N THR A 28 13.54 -2.45 16.85
CA THR A 28 14.66 -3.28 17.33
C THR A 28 15.85 -2.40 17.74
N ARG A 29 16.20 -1.40 16.92
CA ARG A 29 17.26 -0.42 17.22
C ARG A 29 16.98 0.35 18.52
N ARG A 30 15.70 0.61 18.82
CA ARG A 30 15.23 1.25 20.05
C ARG A 30 15.15 0.32 21.26
N GLY A 31 15.61 -0.93 21.14
CA GLY A 31 15.67 -1.90 22.25
C GLY A 31 14.38 -2.68 22.50
N HIS A 32 13.41 -2.64 21.58
CA HIS A 32 12.25 -3.55 21.62
C HIS A 32 12.62 -4.91 21.02
N GLN A 33 11.98 -5.97 21.50
CA GLN A 33 12.09 -7.29 20.88
C GLN A 33 11.00 -7.40 19.83
N VAL A 34 11.37 -7.68 18.58
CA VAL A 34 10.44 -7.78 17.45
C VAL A 34 10.53 -9.17 16.83
N GLU A 35 9.41 -9.86 16.74
CA GLU A 35 9.28 -11.11 15.98
C GLU A 35 8.23 -10.97 14.88
N TYR A 36 8.31 -11.85 13.89
CA TYR A 36 7.47 -11.79 12.70
C TYR A 36 6.77 -13.12 12.45
N PHE A 37 5.51 -13.06 12.02
CA PHE A 37 4.76 -14.23 11.55
C PHE A 37 4.02 -13.92 10.24
N GLY A 38 4.15 -14.85 9.30
CA GLY A 38 3.71 -14.67 7.93
C GLY A 38 3.78 -15.96 7.12
N MET A 39 3.66 -15.83 5.80
CA MET A 39 3.79 -16.95 4.87
C MET A 39 5.25 -17.31 4.65
N TYR A 40 5.51 -18.61 4.48
CA TYR A 40 6.80 -19.08 3.99
C TYR A 40 7.04 -18.58 2.57
N ASP A 41 8.22 -18.02 2.34
CA ASP A 41 8.76 -17.69 1.02
C ASP A 41 10.28 -17.79 1.15
N GLU A 42 10.96 -18.28 0.11
CA GLU A 42 12.43 -18.39 0.08
C GLU A 42 13.12 -17.03 0.24
N LYS A 43 12.41 -15.94 -0.10
CA LYS A 43 12.90 -14.57 -0.02
C LYS A 43 12.75 -13.94 1.36
N ASN A 44 12.08 -14.59 2.31
CA ASN A 44 11.83 -14.05 3.64
C ASN A 44 13.12 -13.55 4.29
N THR A 45 13.10 -12.31 4.75
CA THR A 45 14.26 -11.64 5.40
C THR A 45 14.13 -11.59 6.91
N VAL A 46 12.94 -11.87 7.44
CA VAL A 46 12.64 -11.85 8.88
C VAL A 46 11.75 -13.03 9.27
N GLY A 47 11.69 -13.35 10.56
CA GLY A 47 10.93 -14.49 11.09
C GLY A 47 10.74 -14.45 12.60
N ASN A 48 10.50 -15.62 13.20
CA ASN A 48 10.39 -15.82 14.65
C ASN A 48 11.36 -16.92 15.09
N ALA A 49 11.66 -16.97 16.38
CA ALA A 49 12.62 -17.93 16.94
C ALA A 49 12.24 -19.40 16.71
N GLU A 50 10.95 -19.69 16.53
CA GLU A 50 10.43 -21.04 16.28
C GLU A 50 10.48 -21.45 14.79
N GLY A 51 10.87 -20.53 13.89
CA GLY A 51 10.88 -20.77 12.44
C GLY A 51 9.49 -21.04 11.85
N LEU A 52 8.42 -20.67 12.57
CA LEU A 52 7.05 -20.99 12.19
C LEU A 52 6.52 -19.99 11.16
N THR A 53 6.04 -20.51 10.04
CA THR A 53 5.37 -19.76 8.96
C THR A 53 4.19 -20.56 8.44
N THR A 54 3.21 -19.92 7.80
CA THR A 54 2.17 -20.65 7.06
C THR A 54 2.70 -21.15 5.72
N VAL A 55 2.21 -22.29 5.23
CA VAL A 55 2.65 -22.84 3.93
C VAL A 55 2.42 -21.83 2.79
N ASN A 56 3.35 -21.77 1.83
CA ASN A 56 3.19 -20.99 0.61
C ASN A 56 2.06 -21.61 -0.23
N MET A 57 1.03 -20.83 -0.54
CA MET A 57 -0.01 -21.28 -1.46
C MET A 57 0.40 -20.90 -2.88
N ASP A 58 0.98 -21.85 -3.61
CA ASP A 58 1.27 -21.67 -5.03
C ASP A 58 -0.01 -21.79 -5.86
N PHE A 59 -0.51 -20.66 -6.33
CA PHE A 59 -1.70 -20.60 -7.19
C PHE A 59 -1.45 -21.17 -8.61
N HIS A 60 -0.18 -21.40 -8.99
CA HIS A 60 0.23 -21.94 -10.29
C HIS A 60 0.50 -23.45 -10.29
N ALA A 61 0.66 -24.08 -9.12
CA ALA A 61 0.89 -25.53 -9.01
C ALA A 61 -0.35 -26.38 -9.41
N SER A 62 -0.11 -27.56 -9.99
CA SER A 62 -1.13 -28.54 -10.41
C SER A 62 -1.23 -29.70 -9.41
N GLY A 63 -2.34 -29.81 -8.64
CA GLY A 63 -2.55 -30.93 -7.72
C GLY A 63 -3.85 -30.88 -6.90
N ALA A 64 -4.13 -31.96 -6.16
CA ALA A 64 -5.31 -32.16 -5.29
C ALA A 64 -5.43 -31.12 -4.16
N GLU A 65 -4.33 -30.42 -3.83
CA GLU A 65 -4.31 -29.29 -2.91
C GLU A 65 -5.20 -28.11 -3.40
N LYS A 66 -5.51 -28.04 -4.71
CA LYS A 66 -6.46 -27.06 -5.26
C LYS A 66 -7.88 -27.18 -4.73
N LEU A 67 -8.30 -28.35 -4.27
CA LEU A 67 -9.67 -28.55 -3.77
C LEU A 67 -9.89 -27.86 -2.42
N LEU A 68 -8.84 -27.71 -1.60
CA LEU A 68 -8.91 -27.09 -0.28
C LEU A 68 -8.56 -25.61 -0.26
N TYR A 69 -7.94 -25.07 -1.32
CA TYR A 69 -7.57 -23.65 -1.40
C TYR A 69 -8.74 -22.69 -1.15
N PRO A 70 -9.95 -22.88 -1.71
CA PRO A 70 -11.09 -22.01 -1.42
C PRO A 70 -11.41 -21.94 0.07
N PHE A 71 -11.33 -23.07 0.79
CA PHE A 71 -11.61 -23.14 2.23
C PHE A 71 -10.51 -22.49 3.06
N ARG A 72 -9.22 -22.67 2.69
CA ARG A 72 -8.09 -22.01 3.36
C ARG A 72 -8.08 -20.50 3.18
N ILE A 73 -8.54 -20.01 2.02
CA ILE A 73 -8.70 -18.57 1.76
C ILE A 73 -9.81 -17.97 2.64
N ILE A 74 -10.88 -18.73 2.89
CA ILE A 74 -11.95 -18.28 3.79
C ILE A 74 -11.48 -18.32 5.24
N TYR A 75 -10.83 -19.39 5.68
CA TYR A 75 -10.36 -19.53 7.06
C TYR A 75 -9.11 -20.41 7.15
N SER A 76 -8.02 -19.87 7.70
CA SER A 76 -6.78 -20.60 7.89
C SER A 76 -6.63 -21.11 9.34
N GLY A 77 -7.03 -22.36 9.58
CA GLY A 77 -6.84 -23.03 10.88
C GLY A 77 -5.36 -23.28 11.21
N GLU A 78 -4.53 -23.49 10.18
CA GLU A 78 -3.08 -23.62 10.31
C GLU A 78 -2.46 -22.32 10.84
N ALA A 79 -2.82 -21.17 10.23
CA ALA A 79 -2.33 -19.86 10.68
C ALA A 79 -2.67 -19.62 12.14
N ARG A 80 -3.93 -19.86 12.54
CA ARG A 80 -4.37 -19.72 13.94
C ARG A 80 -3.55 -20.60 14.90
N ARG A 81 -3.33 -21.88 14.56
CA ARG A 81 -2.57 -22.82 15.40
C ARG A 81 -1.10 -22.41 15.54
N LYS A 82 -0.42 -22.10 14.43
CA LYS A 82 1.00 -21.71 14.44
C LYS A 82 1.19 -20.34 15.11
N MET A 83 0.30 -19.38 14.86
CA MET A 83 0.28 -18.08 15.54
C MET A 83 0.17 -18.25 17.06
N ARG A 84 -0.68 -19.18 17.55
CA ARG A 84 -0.75 -19.48 18.99
C ARG A 84 0.55 -20.00 19.55
N GLN A 85 1.28 -20.87 18.83
CA GLN A 85 2.57 -21.37 19.27
C GLN A 85 3.60 -20.24 19.39
N VAL A 86 3.64 -19.34 18.40
CA VAL A 86 4.50 -18.14 18.46
C VAL A 86 4.12 -17.25 19.65
N ILE A 87 2.82 -16.96 19.86
CA ILE A 87 2.34 -16.17 21.01
C ILE A 87 2.74 -16.84 22.34
N ASP A 88 2.58 -18.16 22.45
CA ASP A 88 2.85 -18.93 23.68
C ASP A 88 4.34 -19.00 24.01
N ARG A 89 5.22 -18.82 23.03
CA ARG A 89 6.67 -18.79 23.24
C ARG A 89 7.19 -17.37 23.46
N PHE A 90 6.79 -16.47 22.57
CA PHE A 90 7.32 -15.11 22.55
C PHE A 90 6.73 -14.26 23.68
N HIS A 91 5.46 -14.50 24.04
CA HIS A 91 4.68 -13.68 24.97
C HIS A 91 4.69 -12.19 24.59
N PRO A 92 4.14 -11.83 23.40
CA PRO A 92 4.10 -10.45 22.96
C PRO A 92 3.27 -9.57 23.90
N ASP A 93 3.75 -8.35 24.15
CA ASP A 93 2.96 -7.30 24.81
C ASP A 93 1.86 -6.79 23.87
N ILE A 94 2.12 -6.80 22.55
CA ILE A 94 1.20 -6.32 21.51
C ILE A 94 1.43 -7.05 20.18
N ILE A 95 0.35 -7.21 19.42
CA ILE A 95 0.38 -7.75 18.05
C ILE A 95 0.01 -6.64 17.07
N HIS A 96 0.84 -6.43 16.06
CA HIS A 96 0.62 -5.44 15.00
C HIS A 96 0.37 -6.11 13.65
N PHE A 97 -0.86 -6.03 13.18
CA PHE A 97 -1.30 -6.54 11.90
C PHE A 97 -1.05 -5.53 10.76
N ASN A 98 -0.61 -6.06 9.62
CA ASN A 98 -0.52 -5.33 8.34
C ASN A 98 -1.45 -6.02 7.34
N ASN A 99 -0.91 -6.66 6.29
CA ASN A 99 -1.71 -7.46 5.35
C ASN A 99 -1.86 -8.88 5.88
N ILE A 100 -3.02 -9.19 6.47
CA ILE A 100 -3.30 -10.48 7.12
C ILE A 100 -4.20 -11.40 6.30
N ASN A 101 -4.46 -11.07 5.06
CA ASN A 101 -5.53 -11.70 4.33
C ASN A 101 -5.05 -12.83 3.41
N PHE A 102 -5.99 -13.64 2.92
CA PHE A 102 -5.76 -14.88 2.17
C PHE A 102 -5.09 -16.00 2.96
N GLN A 103 -3.76 -16.03 3.06
CA GLN A 103 -3.01 -17.15 3.68
C GLN A 103 -3.13 -17.19 5.20
N LEU A 104 -3.12 -16.01 5.81
CA LEU A 104 -3.25 -15.86 7.25
C LEU A 104 -4.73 -15.83 7.66
N THR A 105 -5.55 -15.10 6.90
CA THR A 105 -6.95 -14.74 7.17
C THR A 105 -7.12 -14.01 8.51
N PRO A 106 -8.31 -13.42 8.78
CA PRO A 106 -8.64 -12.92 10.13
C PRO A 106 -8.58 -13.98 11.25
N SER A 107 -8.23 -15.23 10.98
CA SER A 107 -8.03 -16.25 12.02
C SER A 107 -6.85 -15.93 12.94
N VAL A 108 -5.85 -15.17 12.47
CA VAL A 108 -4.74 -14.70 13.32
C VAL A 108 -5.18 -13.68 14.38
N ILE A 109 -6.26 -12.93 14.11
CA ILE A 109 -6.90 -12.06 15.12
C ILE A 109 -7.53 -12.92 16.22
N LEU A 110 -8.16 -14.05 15.86
CA LEU A 110 -8.73 -14.96 16.85
C LEU A 110 -7.64 -15.56 17.75
N ALA A 111 -6.48 -15.93 17.18
CA ALA A 111 -5.34 -16.42 17.95
C ALA A 111 -4.85 -15.41 19.00
N GLY A 112 -4.71 -14.13 18.63
CA GLY A 112 -4.36 -13.06 19.57
C GLY A 112 -5.45 -12.82 20.62
N ALA A 113 -6.72 -12.85 20.20
CA ALA A 113 -7.84 -12.64 21.10
C ALA A 113 -8.00 -13.74 22.16
N GLU A 114 -7.74 -15.01 21.83
CA GLU A 114 -7.75 -16.13 22.80
C GLU A 114 -6.73 -15.97 23.91
N LYS A 115 -5.63 -15.26 23.65
CA LYS A 115 -4.55 -14.98 24.59
C LYS A 115 -4.68 -13.60 25.22
N ASN A 116 -5.78 -12.89 24.95
CA ASN A 116 -6.08 -11.55 25.44
C ASN A 116 -5.00 -10.50 25.12
N ILE A 117 -4.20 -10.68 24.07
CA ILE A 117 -3.16 -9.73 23.70
C ILE A 117 -3.78 -8.48 23.04
N PRO A 118 -3.36 -7.25 23.38
CA PRO A 118 -3.71 -6.03 22.63
C PRO A 118 -3.32 -6.17 21.15
N MET A 119 -4.20 -5.69 20.28
CA MET A 119 -4.05 -5.88 18.83
C MET A 119 -4.31 -4.58 18.11
N VAL A 120 -3.40 -4.21 17.22
CA VAL A 120 -3.52 -3.02 16.37
C VAL A 120 -3.30 -3.41 14.92
N GLN A 121 -3.87 -2.68 13.97
CA GLN A 121 -3.76 -2.98 12.55
C GLN A 121 -3.49 -1.72 11.73
N THR A 122 -2.43 -1.70 10.94
CA THR A 122 -2.25 -0.68 9.90
C THR A 122 -3.03 -1.07 8.64
N VAL A 123 -3.85 -0.15 8.15
CA VAL A 123 -4.79 -0.37 7.04
C VAL A 123 -4.12 -0.04 5.71
N HIS A 124 -3.38 -1.00 5.15
CA HIS A 124 -2.68 -0.84 3.88
C HIS A 124 -3.61 -0.95 2.66
N ASP A 125 -4.74 -1.63 2.79
CA ASP A 125 -5.74 -1.80 1.76
C ASP A 125 -7.17 -1.80 2.33
N LEU A 126 -8.17 -1.72 1.45
CA LEU A 126 -9.59 -1.60 1.82
C LEU A 126 -10.31 -2.96 1.82
N GLN A 127 -9.60 -4.07 2.05
CA GLN A 127 -10.20 -5.40 2.05
C GLN A 127 -11.35 -5.53 3.06
N MET A 128 -11.21 -4.91 4.23
CA MET A 128 -12.23 -4.93 5.27
C MET A 128 -13.58 -4.38 4.81
N LEU A 129 -13.58 -3.57 3.74
CA LEU A 129 -14.77 -2.98 3.14
C LEU A 129 -15.17 -3.69 1.85
N CYS A 130 -14.20 -4.08 1.03
CA CYS A 130 -14.39 -4.64 -0.31
C CYS A 130 -13.58 -5.93 -0.53
N PRO A 131 -14.20 -7.06 -0.92
CA PRO A 131 -13.46 -8.30 -1.19
C PRO A 131 -12.46 -8.23 -2.34
N ASN A 132 -12.53 -7.22 -3.21
CA ASN A 132 -11.54 -6.99 -4.26
C ASN A 132 -10.35 -6.14 -3.78
N HIS A 133 -10.43 -5.56 -2.58
CA HIS A 133 -9.44 -4.71 -1.90
C HIS A 133 -9.18 -3.36 -2.57
N MET A 134 -9.27 -3.31 -3.90
CA MET A 134 -9.04 -2.13 -4.74
C MET A 134 -10.22 -1.16 -4.74
N MET A 135 -11.42 -1.59 -4.31
CA MET A 135 -12.67 -0.83 -4.47
C MET A 135 -12.92 -0.38 -5.92
N MET A 136 -12.66 -1.30 -6.86
CA MET A 136 -12.82 -1.08 -8.29
C MET A 136 -13.55 -2.24 -8.98
N GLU A 137 -14.18 -1.92 -10.10
CA GLU A 137 -14.66 -2.89 -11.06
C GLU A 137 -13.52 -3.41 -11.93
N PHE A 138 -13.43 -4.73 -12.07
CA PHE A 138 -12.41 -5.36 -12.90
C PHE A 138 -12.69 -5.10 -14.39
N GLY A 139 -11.64 -4.77 -15.14
CA GLY A 139 -11.68 -4.54 -16.59
C GLY A 139 -12.19 -3.16 -17.02
N THR A 140 -13.10 -2.52 -16.27
CA THR A 140 -13.50 -1.13 -16.55
C THR A 140 -12.65 -0.11 -15.80
N TRP A 141 -11.96 -0.52 -14.75
CA TRP A 141 -11.17 0.33 -13.87
C TRP A 141 -11.98 1.53 -13.34
N LYS A 142 -13.27 1.33 -13.12
CA LYS A 142 -14.17 2.30 -12.47
C LYS A 142 -14.22 2.04 -10.97
N LEU A 143 -14.28 3.11 -10.19
CA LEU A 143 -14.43 3.03 -8.74
C LEU A 143 -15.77 2.38 -8.36
N CYS A 144 -15.75 1.59 -7.30
CA CYS A 144 -16.89 0.80 -6.85
C CYS A 144 -16.90 0.69 -5.32
N GLU A 145 -17.97 1.20 -4.72
CA GLU A 145 -18.17 1.15 -3.26
C GLU A 145 -19.36 0.28 -2.85
N GLU A 146 -19.97 -0.46 -3.78
CA GLU A 146 -21.22 -1.18 -3.53
C GLU A 146 -21.16 -2.19 -2.39
N CYS A 147 -19.97 -2.70 -2.06
CA CYS A 147 -19.74 -3.63 -0.95
C CYS A 147 -19.51 -2.93 0.39
N SER A 148 -19.11 -1.64 0.39
CA SER A 148 -18.78 -0.90 1.61
C SER A 148 -19.99 -0.83 2.54
N GLY A 149 -19.76 -0.98 3.84
CA GLY A 149 -20.82 -0.98 4.87
C GLY A 149 -21.83 -2.14 4.83
N LYS A 150 -21.88 -2.95 3.77
CA LYS A 150 -22.82 -4.08 3.66
C LYS A 150 -22.25 -5.35 4.28
N LYS A 151 -23.09 -6.10 4.99
CA LYS A 151 -22.75 -7.46 5.45
C LYS A 151 -22.64 -8.43 4.26
N CYS A 152 -23.62 -8.42 3.36
CA CYS A 152 -23.61 -9.27 2.16
C CYS A 152 -22.73 -8.65 1.05
N LYS A 153 -21.71 -9.39 0.60
CA LYS A 153 -20.73 -8.92 -0.40
C LYS A 153 -20.99 -9.43 -1.82
N MET A 154 -22.21 -9.88 -2.12
CA MET A 154 -22.55 -10.52 -3.40
C MET A 154 -22.46 -9.62 -4.64
N ALA A 155 -22.43 -8.30 -4.46
CA ALA A 155 -22.10 -7.37 -5.54
C ALA A 155 -20.76 -7.69 -6.22
N CYS A 156 -19.78 -8.17 -5.45
CA CYS A 156 -18.47 -8.63 -5.95
C CYS A 156 -18.61 -9.75 -7.01
N VAL A 157 -19.53 -10.71 -6.78
CA VAL A 157 -19.78 -11.83 -7.70
C VAL A 157 -20.52 -11.37 -8.94
N ARG A 158 -21.54 -10.53 -8.76
CA ARG A 158 -22.32 -9.94 -9.87
C ARG A 158 -21.40 -9.24 -10.86
N LYS A 159 -20.43 -8.48 -10.34
CA LYS A 159 -19.48 -7.68 -11.12
C LYS A 159 -18.20 -8.41 -11.51
N LYS A 160 -18.01 -9.68 -11.11
CA LYS A 160 -16.80 -10.46 -11.42
C LYS A 160 -15.50 -9.76 -10.97
N CYS A 161 -15.52 -9.08 -9.82
CA CYS A 161 -14.47 -8.15 -9.43
C CYS A 161 -13.09 -8.80 -9.24
N ILE A 162 -13.02 -10.08 -8.84
CA ILE A 162 -11.73 -10.74 -8.59
C ILE A 162 -11.26 -11.42 -9.87
N HIS A 163 -10.32 -10.78 -10.58
CA HIS A 163 -9.69 -11.27 -11.82
C HIS A 163 -10.70 -11.69 -12.91
N GLY A 164 -11.83 -10.99 -13.02
CA GLY A 164 -12.88 -11.30 -14.00
C GLY A 164 -13.61 -12.63 -13.76
N SER A 165 -13.36 -13.32 -12.65
CA SER A 165 -13.86 -14.66 -12.37
C SER A 165 -15.01 -14.65 -11.36
N ARG A 166 -16.18 -15.18 -11.75
CA ARG A 166 -17.32 -15.36 -10.84
C ARG A 166 -16.97 -16.28 -9.66
N ALA A 167 -16.24 -17.37 -9.92
CA ALA A 167 -15.86 -18.33 -8.88
C ALA A 167 -14.92 -17.71 -7.85
N LYS A 168 -13.85 -17.01 -8.28
CA LYS A 168 -12.95 -16.29 -7.37
C LYS A 168 -13.70 -15.21 -6.59
N SER A 169 -14.56 -14.45 -7.27
CA SER A 169 -15.38 -13.41 -6.66
C SER A 169 -16.36 -13.98 -5.62
N LEU A 170 -16.90 -15.18 -5.85
CA LEU A 170 -17.77 -15.86 -4.89
C LEU A 170 -17.02 -16.25 -3.62
N ILE A 171 -15.81 -16.80 -3.75
CA ILE A 171 -14.96 -17.13 -2.59
C ILE A 171 -14.67 -15.87 -1.76
N GLY A 172 -14.24 -14.77 -2.42
CA GLY A 172 -14.01 -13.50 -1.73
C GLY A 172 -15.28 -12.89 -1.14
N ALA A 173 -16.43 -13.02 -1.81
CA ALA A 173 -17.70 -12.54 -1.28
C ALA A 173 -18.14 -13.33 -0.04
N ILE A 174 -17.94 -14.65 -0.02
CA ILE A 174 -18.23 -15.50 1.14
C ILE A 174 -17.32 -15.11 2.31
N GLU A 175 -16.01 -15.05 2.07
CA GLU A 175 -15.00 -14.63 3.07
C GLU A 175 -15.34 -13.26 3.67
N GLY A 176 -15.53 -12.25 2.82
CA GLY A 176 -15.89 -10.91 3.25
C GLY A 176 -17.23 -10.86 3.98
N THR A 177 -18.22 -11.66 3.58
CA THR A 177 -19.53 -11.73 4.28
C THR A 177 -19.38 -12.35 5.67
N ILE A 178 -18.60 -13.43 5.80
CA ILE A 178 -18.35 -14.10 7.08
C ILE A 178 -17.68 -13.13 8.06
N TYR A 179 -16.60 -12.45 7.66
CA TYR A 179 -15.84 -11.62 8.59
C TYR A 179 -16.46 -10.25 8.86
N THR A 180 -17.21 -9.68 7.91
CA THR A 180 -17.99 -8.46 8.18
C THR A 180 -19.23 -8.74 9.02
N SER A 181 -19.73 -9.97 9.03
CA SER A 181 -20.84 -10.39 9.90
C SER A 181 -20.40 -10.95 11.26
N SER A 182 -19.11 -11.26 11.43
CA SER A 182 -18.57 -11.76 12.70
C SER A 182 -17.90 -10.64 13.52
N PRO A 183 -17.73 -10.83 14.84
CA PRO A 183 -17.08 -9.85 15.69
C PRO A 183 -15.55 -9.87 15.61
N VAL A 184 -14.95 -10.55 14.61
CA VAL A 184 -13.49 -10.75 14.55
C VAL A 184 -12.73 -9.42 14.52
N TYR A 185 -13.17 -8.48 13.69
CA TYR A 185 -12.54 -7.17 13.56
C TYR A 185 -12.80 -6.30 14.80
N ASP A 186 -13.85 -6.58 15.58
CA ASP A 186 -14.11 -5.85 16.82
C ASP A 186 -13.07 -6.17 17.91
N ARG A 187 -12.29 -7.25 17.74
CA ARG A 187 -11.18 -7.62 18.64
C ARG A 187 -9.92 -6.78 18.43
N VAL A 188 -9.80 -6.08 17.30
CA VAL A 188 -8.71 -5.12 17.07
C VAL A 188 -9.05 -3.86 17.85
N ALA A 189 -8.08 -3.41 18.65
CA ALA A 189 -8.23 -2.25 19.53
C ALA A 189 -8.07 -0.94 18.76
N ARG A 190 -7.07 -0.86 17.87
CA ARG A 190 -6.79 0.31 17.05
C ARG A 190 -6.50 -0.01 15.58
N TYR A 191 -7.07 0.79 14.69
CA TYR A 191 -6.81 0.82 13.26
C TYR A 191 -6.01 2.07 12.89
N ILE A 192 -4.78 1.87 12.44
CA ILE A 192 -3.88 2.94 12.01
C ILE A 192 -4.11 3.16 10.51
N CYS A 193 -4.69 4.31 10.17
CA CYS A 193 -5.09 4.67 8.82
C CYS A 193 -4.00 5.53 8.16
N PRO A 194 -3.41 5.10 7.03
CA PRO A 194 -2.33 5.86 6.37
C PRO A 194 -2.74 7.21 5.80
N SER A 195 -4.04 7.51 5.73
CA SER A 195 -4.57 8.80 5.25
C SER A 195 -5.96 9.05 5.82
N ARG A 196 -6.41 10.32 5.80
CA ARG A 196 -7.77 10.69 6.20
C ARG A 196 -8.80 10.03 5.31
N PHE A 197 -8.54 9.91 4.02
CA PHE A 197 -9.40 9.18 3.10
C PHE A 197 -9.66 7.73 3.57
N ILE A 198 -8.61 6.99 3.95
CA ILE A 198 -8.77 5.61 4.43
C ILE A 198 -9.53 5.60 5.76
N GLU A 199 -9.25 6.54 6.65
CA GLU A 199 -9.99 6.70 7.91
C GLU A 199 -11.48 6.94 7.66
N GLU A 200 -11.84 7.86 6.78
CA GLU A 200 -13.24 8.15 6.40
C GLU A 200 -13.93 6.93 5.79
N LYS A 201 -13.23 6.17 4.94
CA LYS A 201 -13.77 4.91 4.40
C LYS A 201 -14.06 3.90 5.51
N LEU A 202 -13.19 3.77 6.50
CA LEU A 202 -13.47 2.91 7.65
C LEU A 202 -14.64 3.46 8.47
N LEU A 203 -14.63 4.75 8.80
CA LEU A 203 -15.67 5.39 9.62
C LEU A 203 -17.06 5.39 8.96
N SER A 204 -17.15 5.15 7.64
CA SER A 204 -18.44 4.86 6.97
C SER A 204 -19.13 3.59 7.49
N VAL A 205 -18.42 2.75 8.25
CA VAL A 205 -18.94 1.54 8.88
C VAL A 205 -18.90 1.72 10.40
N PRO A 206 -20.05 1.70 11.11
CA PRO A 206 -20.14 2.03 12.53
C PRO A 206 -19.19 1.26 13.46
N ARG A 207 -18.79 0.04 13.08
CA ARG A 207 -17.92 -0.81 13.92
C ARG A 207 -16.52 -0.24 14.17
N TYR A 208 -16.06 0.67 13.32
CA TYR A 208 -14.73 1.27 13.42
C TYR A 208 -14.74 2.63 14.15
N ALA A 209 -15.91 3.14 14.51
CA ALA A 209 -16.03 4.41 15.24
C ALA A 209 -15.26 4.35 16.57
N GLY A 210 -14.45 5.37 16.83
CA GLY A 210 -13.60 5.47 18.03
C GLY A 210 -12.36 4.55 18.05
N LYS A 211 -12.15 3.75 17.00
CA LYS A 211 -11.04 2.81 16.88
C LYS A 211 -10.02 3.17 15.80
N THR A 212 -10.10 4.34 15.18
CA THR A 212 -9.16 4.77 14.14
C THR A 212 -8.17 5.80 14.67
N THR A 213 -6.97 5.81 14.11
CA THR A 213 -6.00 6.90 14.23
C THR A 213 -5.33 7.11 12.88
N MET A 214 -5.36 8.35 12.36
CA MET A 214 -4.68 8.68 11.11
C MET A 214 -3.20 9.01 11.34
N ILE A 215 -2.32 8.32 10.62
CA ILE A 215 -0.88 8.63 10.54
C ILE A 215 -0.43 8.44 9.09
N HIS A 216 0.05 9.50 8.43
CA HIS A 216 0.66 9.37 7.09
C HIS A 216 1.88 8.45 7.14
N ASN A 217 2.13 7.73 6.05
CA ASN A 217 3.35 6.94 5.90
C ASN A 217 4.59 7.83 6.04
N PHE A 218 5.68 7.23 6.52
CA PHE A 218 6.94 7.91 6.69
C PHE A 218 7.83 7.83 5.45
N LEU A 219 8.72 8.80 5.32
CA LEU A 219 9.85 8.72 4.42
C LEU A 219 10.95 7.84 5.02
N SER A 220 11.49 6.93 4.21
CA SER A 220 12.81 6.38 4.48
C SER A 220 13.86 7.45 4.25
N LYS A 221 14.97 7.39 5.00
CA LYS A 221 16.09 8.33 4.85
C LYS A 221 16.54 8.38 3.39
N THR A 222 16.35 9.52 2.74
CA THR A 222 16.86 9.76 1.39
C THR A 222 18.32 10.21 1.49
N ALA A 223 19.14 9.80 0.52
CA ALA A 223 20.48 10.35 0.42
C ALA A 223 20.38 11.86 0.08
N GLU A 224 21.39 12.62 0.46
CA GLU A 224 21.56 13.96 -0.10
C GLU A 224 21.97 13.79 -1.56
N ILE A 225 21.01 14.04 -2.44
CA ILE A 225 21.18 13.98 -3.88
C ILE A 225 21.21 15.41 -4.39
N ASP A 226 22.39 15.82 -4.87
CA ASP A 226 22.57 17.08 -5.58
C ASP A 226 22.88 16.77 -7.04
N VAL A 227 21.82 16.76 -7.86
CA VAL A 227 21.91 16.55 -9.30
C VAL A 227 21.15 17.66 -10.01
N PRO A 228 21.67 18.17 -11.14
CA PRO A 228 20.95 19.16 -11.93
C PRO A 228 19.64 18.54 -12.46
N LYS A 229 18.61 19.38 -12.59
CA LYS A 229 17.37 18.98 -13.26
C LYS A 229 17.67 18.65 -14.72
N GLY A 230 17.28 17.45 -15.14
CA GLY A 230 17.21 17.05 -16.54
C GLY A 230 15.93 17.54 -17.19
N ASP A 231 15.84 17.37 -18.51
CA ASP A 231 14.70 17.81 -19.32
C ASP A 231 13.78 16.62 -19.66
N TYR A 232 13.13 16.05 -18.64
CA TYR A 232 12.18 14.95 -18.83
C TYR A 232 11.13 14.88 -17.71
N VAL A 233 10.02 14.22 -18.03
CA VAL A 233 8.95 13.82 -17.10
C VAL A 233 9.14 12.36 -16.71
N LEU A 234 8.98 12.03 -15.42
CA LEU A 234 9.24 10.67 -14.92
C LEU A 234 7.97 10.00 -14.40
N TYR A 235 7.70 8.77 -14.85
CA TYR A 235 6.91 7.81 -14.07
C TYR A 235 7.84 6.85 -13.35
N PHE A 236 7.60 6.61 -12.07
CA PHE A 236 8.25 5.51 -11.36
C PHE A 236 7.30 4.78 -10.41
N GLY A 237 7.41 3.46 -10.39
CA GLY A 237 6.57 2.60 -9.54
C GLY A 237 6.25 1.26 -10.19
N ARG A 238 5.25 0.57 -9.65
CA ARG A 238 4.78 -0.70 -10.23
C ARG A 238 4.15 -0.47 -11.60
N LEU A 239 4.47 -1.30 -12.57
CA LEU A 239 3.88 -1.25 -13.92
C LEU A 239 2.65 -2.15 -13.97
N SER A 240 1.47 -1.58 -13.73
CA SER A 240 0.20 -2.32 -13.65
C SER A 240 -0.99 -1.45 -14.06
N GLU A 241 -2.12 -2.08 -14.40
CA GLU A 241 -3.29 -1.40 -14.94
C GLU A 241 -3.89 -0.38 -13.97
N GLU A 242 -3.92 -0.70 -12.66
CA GLU A 242 -4.45 0.22 -11.64
C GLU A 242 -3.58 1.49 -11.47
N LYS A 243 -2.32 1.45 -11.91
CA LYS A 243 -1.40 2.59 -11.93
C LYS A 243 -1.54 3.45 -13.20
N GLY A 244 -2.40 3.05 -14.14
CA GLY A 244 -2.74 3.82 -15.33
C GLY A 244 -1.64 3.90 -16.38
N ILE A 245 -0.74 2.91 -16.44
CA ILE A 245 0.41 2.90 -17.37
C ILE A 245 -0.03 3.01 -18.84
N ASP A 246 -1.09 2.30 -19.20
CA ASP A 246 -1.72 2.37 -20.53
C ASP A 246 -2.12 3.80 -20.90
N ARG A 247 -2.76 4.52 -19.97
CA ARG A 247 -3.20 5.91 -20.16
C ARG A 247 -2.02 6.89 -20.16
N ILE A 248 -0.98 6.63 -19.35
CA ILE A 248 0.25 7.41 -19.35
C ILE A 248 0.92 7.31 -20.74
N LEU A 249 1.12 6.09 -21.25
CA LEU A 249 1.71 5.88 -22.58
C LEU A 249 0.87 6.50 -23.70
N ALA A 250 -0.46 6.41 -23.59
CA ALA A 250 -1.36 7.09 -24.52
C ALA A 250 -1.20 8.62 -24.47
N ALA A 251 -1.01 9.21 -23.29
CA ALA A 251 -0.74 10.64 -23.14
C ALA A 251 0.64 11.02 -23.71
N CYS A 252 1.68 10.19 -23.51
CA CYS A 252 3.01 10.42 -24.09
C CYS A 252 2.97 10.49 -25.63
N ARG A 253 2.12 9.67 -26.28
CA ARG A 253 1.92 9.70 -27.73
C ARG A 253 1.35 11.05 -28.23
N LEU A 254 0.55 11.73 -27.40
CA LEU A 254 -0.03 13.03 -27.71
C LEU A 254 0.96 14.19 -27.51
N LEU A 255 2.17 13.90 -27.00
CA LEU A 255 3.20 14.87 -26.61
C LEU A 255 4.57 14.48 -27.18
N PRO A 256 4.72 14.29 -28.51
CA PRO A 256 5.98 13.84 -29.12
C PRO A 256 7.17 14.78 -28.84
N GLU A 257 6.91 16.03 -28.46
CA GLU A 257 7.89 17.05 -28.12
C GLU A 257 8.45 16.95 -26.69
N ILE A 258 7.81 16.19 -25.79
CA ILE A 258 8.19 16.08 -24.38
C ILE A 258 8.90 14.73 -24.14
N PRO A 259 10.12 14.72 -23.57
CA PRO A 259 10.80 13.49 -23.17
C PRO A 259 10.21 12.88 -21.90
N PHE A 260 9.96 11.57 -21.93
CA PHE A 260 9.46 10.80 -20.80
C PHE A 260 10.43 9.69 -20.42
N VAL A 261 10.56 9.44 -19.13
CA VAL A 261 11.24 8.28 -18.58
C VAL A 261 10.26 7.43 -17.77
N ILE A 262 10.31 6.12 -17.96
CA ILE A 262 9.48 5.16 -17.22
C ILE A 262 10.41 4.19 -16.49
N ALA A 263 10.32 4.17 -15.15
CA ALA A 263 11.08 3.27 -14.29
C ALA A 263 10.13 2.36 -13.49
N GLY A 264 10.43 1.07 -13.44
CA GLY A 264 9.58 0.12 -12.72
C GLY A 264 9.63 -1.30 -13.26
N GLY A 265 8.87 -2.15 -12.60
CA GLY A 265 8.60 -3.52 -13.03
C GLY A 265 7.16 -3.89 -12.69
N GLY A 266 6.64 -4.96 -13.31
CA GLY A 266 5.29 -5.44 -13.03
C GLY A 266 4.61 -6.09 -14.24
N PRO A 267 3.32 -6.42 -14.13
CA PRO A 267 2.56 -7.07 -15.21
C PRO A 267 2.59 -6.35 -16.56
N LEU A 268 2.76 -5.02 -16.57
CA LEU A 268 2.83 -4.21 -17.80
C LEU A 268 4.27 -3.82 -18.20
N GLU A 269 5.28 -4.54 -17.69
CA GLU A 269 6.67 -4.29 -18.08
C GLU A 269 6.90 -4.48 -19.59
N GLU A 270 6.34 -5.54 -20.17
CA GLU A 270 6.50 -5.82 -21.60
C GLU A 270 5.88 -4.73 -22.48
N LEU A 271 4.75 -4.15 -22.04
CA LEU A 271 4.12 -3.01 -22.71
C LEU A 271 5.06 -1.79 -22.76
N CYS A 272 5.82 -1.55 -21.69
CA CYS A 272 6.78 -0.44 -21.65
C CYS A 272 8.04 -0.76 -22.45
N ARG A 273 8.49 -2.01 -22.43
CA ARG A 273 9.69 -2.48 -23.14
C ARG A 273 9.53 -2.46 -24.66
N THR A 274 8.35 -2.80 -25.16
CA THR A 274 8.00 -2.83 -26.59
C THR A 274 7.41 -1.51 -27.10
N CYS A 275 7.39 -0.48 -26.26
CA CYS A 275 6.89 0.83 -26.65
C CYS A 275 7.83 1.51 -27.65
N GLU A 276 7.36 1.75 -28.87
CA GLU A 276 8.13 2.38 -29.95
C GLU A 276 7.99 3.91 -29.99
N LEU A 277 7.42 4.52 -28.95
CA LEU A 277 7.29 5.99 -28.89
C LEU A 277 8.69 6.63 -28.76
N PRO A 278 9.11 7.49 -29.72
CA PRO A 278 10.47 8.00 -29.76
C PRO A 278 10.81 8.92 -28.58
N ASN A 279 9.80 9.47 -27.92
CA ASN A 279 9.91 10.35 -26.77
C ASN A 279 9.78 9.60 -25.42
N VAL A 280 9.65 8.27 -25.41
CA VAL A 280 9.53 7.47 -24.18
C VAL A 280 10.75 6.57 -24.02
N ARG A 281 11.43 6.69 -22.87
CA ARG A 281 12.55 5.83 -22.49
C ARG A 281 12.19 4.96 -21.30
N PHE A 282 12.09 3.65 -21.53
CA PHE A 282 11.97 2.67 -20.45
C PHE A 282 13.35 2.32 -19.87
N VAL A 283 13.53 2.43 -18.55
CA VAL A 283 14.83 2.20 -17.86
C VAL A 283 14.84 0.98 -16.95
N GLY A 284 13.78 0.17 -16.96
CA GLY A 284 13.67 -1.01 -16.10
C GLY A 284 13.41 -0.66 -14.63
N PHE A 285 13.50 -1.67 -13.77
CA PHE A 285 13.38 -1.51 -12.32
C PHE A 285 14.64 -0.84 -11.75
N LYS A 286 14.44 0.23 -10.96
CA LYS A 286 15.50 1.00 -10.29
C LYS A 286 15.24 1.08 -8.80
N THR A 287 16.32 1.13 -8.02
CA THR A 287 16.25 1.21 -6.54
C THR A 287 17.45 1.99 -5.99
N GLY A 288 17.39 2.38 -4.71
CA GLY A 288 18.46 3.06 -4.02
C GLY A 288 18.87 4.37 -4.70
N ARG A 289 20.18 4.63 -4.76
CA ARG A 289 20.75 5.86 -5.29
C ARG A 289 20.37 6.11 -6.76
N GLU A 290 20.37 5.08 -7.62
CA GLU A 290 20.01 5.23 -9.03
C GLU A 290 18.59 5.76 -9.22
N LEU A 291 17.63 5.25 -8.43
CA LEU A 291 16.25 5.74 -8.47
C LEU A 291 16.16 7.17 -7.92
N GLN A 292 16.85 7.46 -6.81
CA GLN A 292 16.81 8.78 -6.19
C GLN A 292 17.40 9.86 -7.11
N GLU A 293 18.50 9.58 -7.81
CA GLU A 293 19.08 10.47 -8.83
C GLU A 293 18.12 10.69 -10.00
N LEU A 294 17.47 9.62 -10.48
CA LEU A 294 16.49 9.72 -11.56
C LEU A 294 15.27 10.58 -11.16
N VAL A 295 14.79 10.43 -9.93
CA VAL A 295 13.66 11.21 -9.41
C VAL A 295 14.07 12.66 -9.16
N ALA A 296 15.23 12.89 -8.54
CA ALA A 296 15.75 14.23 -8.25
C ALA A 296 16.01 15.04 -9.53
N ALA A 297 16.49 14.40 -10.59
CA ALA A 297 16.73 15.06 -11.87
C ALA A 297 15.46 15.30 -12.70
N ALA A 298 14.34 14.61 -12.47
CA ALA A 298 13.14 14.83 -13.25
C ALA A 298 12.56 16.24 -13.05
N ARG A 299 11.94 16.82 -14.10
CA ARG A 299 11.22 18.10 -13.98
C ARG A 299 10.02 17.98 -13.05
N PHE A 300 9.25 16.91 -13.21
CA PHE A 300 8.19 16.47 -12.31
C PHE A 300 7.90 14.98 -12.52
N THR A 301 7.19 14.37 -11.58
CA THR A 301 6.79 12.95 -11.67
C THR A 301 5.30 12.75 -11.86
N LEU A 302 4.93 11.62 -12.48
CA LEU A 302 3.54 11.23 -12.73
C LEU A 302 3.08 10.19 -11.71
N HIS A 303 1.97 10.47 -11.03
CA HIS A 303 1.26 9.52 -10.15
C HIS A 303 -0.23 9.49 -10.52
N LEU A 304 -0.52 8.95 -11.70
CA LEU A 304 -1.84 8.96 -12.34
C LEU A 304 -2.63 7.67 -12.10
N SER A 305 -2.54 7.13 -10.87
CA SER A 305 -3.26 5.92 -10.46
C SER A 305 -4.78 6.09 -10.62
N LEU A 306 -5.46 5.00 -10.95
CA LEU A 306 -6.92 4.95 -11.19
C LEU A 306 -7.71 4.46 -9.99
N TRP A 307 -7.02 3.86 -9.03
CA TRP A 307 -7.57 3.31 -7.81
C TRP A 307 -7.40 4.25 -6.61
N TYR A 308 -8.04 3.91 -5.50
CA TYR A 308 -7.80 4.58 -4.23
C TYR A 308 -6.40 4.27 -3.71
N GLU A 309 -5.49 5.22 -3.92
CA GLU A 309 -4.21 5.25 -3.21
C GLU A 309 -4.44 5.61 -1.74
N ASN A 310 -3.63 5.04 -0.85
CA ASN A 310 -3.67 5.37 0.57
C ASN A 310 -2.75 6.58 0.87
N CYS A 311 -1.46 6.35 1.00
CA CYS A 311 -0.40 7.31 1.23
C CYS A 311 0.83 6.84 0.43
N PRO A 312 0.85 7.05 -0.89
CA PRO A 312 1.82 6.41 -1.77
C PRO A 312 3.23 6.91 -1.51
N LEU A 313 4.13 5.99 -1.12
CA LEU A 313 5.53 6.30 -0.82
C LEU A 313 6.25 6.96 -1.99
N ALA A 314 5.99 6.53 -3.23
CA ALA A 314 6.61 7.13 -4.42
C ALA A 314 6.29 8.63 -4.56
N LEU A 315 5.09 9.07 -4.18
CA LEU A 315 4.72 10.48 -4.22
C LEU A 315 5.49 11.27 -3.15
N LEU A 316 5.61 10.71 -1.94
CA LEU A 316 6.42 11.29 -0.87
C LEU A 316 7.89 11.37 -1.26
N GLU A 317 8.45 10.30 -1.83
CA GLU A 317 9.82 10.22 -2.31
C GLU A 317 10.12 11.32 -3.34
N SER A 318 9.21 11.53 -4.31
CA SER A 318 9.34 12.58 -5.32
C SER A 318 9.46 13.96 -4.71
N GLN A 319 8.51 14.34 -3.85
CA GLN A 319 8.53 15.64 -3.18
C GLN A 319 9.76 15.77 -2.24
N SER A 320 10.17 14.69 -1.55
CA SER A 320 11.35 14.71 -0.67
C SER A 320 12.67 14.96 -1.40
N LEU A 321 12.71 14.67 -2.70
CA LEU A 321 13.85 14.89 -3.59
C LEU A 321 13.75 16.24 -4.34
N GLY A 322 12.80 17.10 -3.95
CA GLY A 322 12.61 18.39 -4.60
C GLY A 322 11.99 18.27 -5.99
N THR A 323 11.22 17.21 -6.24
CA THR A 323 10.56 16.97 -7.52
C THR A 323 9.04 17.14 -7.37
N PRO A 324 8.43 18.09 -8.10
CA PRO A 324 6.98 18.26 -8.11
C PRO A 324 6.26 17.05 -8.67
N VAL A 325 4.97 16.91 -8.36
CA VAL A 325 4.15 15.78 -8.81
C VAL A 325 2.92 16.23 -9.59
N LEU A 326 2.59 15.51 -10.66
CA LEU A 326 1.26 15.54 -11.28
C LEU A 326 0.54 14.25 -10.90
N CYS A 327 -0.55 14.34 -10.15
CA CYS A 327 -1.29 13.16 -9.72
C CYS A 327 -2.80 13.31 -9.86
N ASN A 328 -3.50 12.18 -9.93
CA ASN A 328 -4.95 12.19 -9.95
C ASN A 328 -5.51 12.59 -8.58
N ARG A 329 -6.63 13.32 -8.56
CA ARG A 329 -7.33 13.67 -7.32
C ARG A 329 -8.15 12.49 -6.81
N ILE A 330 -7.48 11.49 -6.25
CA ILE A 330 -8.10 10.24 -5.81
C ILE A 330 -7.43 9.65 -4.58
N GLY A 331 -8.23 9.06 -3.68
CA GLY A 331 -7.74 8.43 -2.46
C GLY A 331 -7.10 9.46 -1.53
N GLY A 332 -6.00 9.09 -0.87
CA GLY A 332 -5.23 9.99 -0.03
C GLY A 332 -4.12 10.77 -0.73
N MET A 333 -3.96 10.66 -2.06
CA MET A 333 -2.98 11.50 -2.80
C MET A 333 -3.21 13.02 -2.62
N PRO A 334 -4.44 13.55 -2.66
CA PRO A 334 -4.69 14.98 -2.46
C PRO A 334 -4.22 15.51 -1.11
N GLU A 335 -4.16 14.66 -0.08
CA GLU A 335 -3.67 15.04 1.25
C GLU A 335 -2.16 15.31 1.26
N LEU A 336 -1.42 14.76 0.29
CA LEU A 336 0.03 14.82 0.22
C LEU A 336 0.54 15.95 -0.67
N VAL A 337 -0.32 16.53 -1.52
CA VAL A 337 0.04 17.54 -2.52
C VAL A 337 -0.57 18.88 -2.15
N GLU A 338 0.28 19.91 -2.05
CA GLU A 338 -0.20 21.29 -1.95
C GLU A 338 -0.37 21.81 -3.38
N GLU A 339 -1.62 21.82 -3.84
CA GLU A 339 -1.96 22.17 -5.23
C GLU A 339 -1.41 23.54 -5.63
N GLY A 340 -0.69 23.58 -6.75
CA GLY A 340 0.01 24.78 -7.25
C GLY A 340 1.35 25.07 -6.55
N LYS A 341 1.65 24.42 -5.42
CA LYS A 341 2.89 24.63 -4.66
C LYS A 341 3.87 23.47 -4.73
N THR A 342 3.42 22.23 -4.59
CA THR A 342 4.30 21.04 -4.64
C THR A 342 3.89 20.05 -5.72
N GLY A 343 2.83 20.39 -6.46
CA GLY A 343 2.33 19.58 -7.54
C GLY A 343 1.00 20.09 -8.08
N VAL A 344 0.46 19.34 -9.04
CA VAL A 344 -0.82 19.61 -9.71
C VAL A 344 -1.72 18.40 -9.54
N LEU A 345 -2.99 18.67 -9.25
CA LEU A 345 -4.02 17.66 -9.15
C LEU A 345 -4.84 17.62 -10.44
N ASN A 346 -5.17 16.41 -10.87
CA ASN A 346 -5.95 16.19 -12.08
C ASN A 346 -7.25 15.44 -11.74
N ASP A 347 -8.38 15.97 -12.22
CA ASP A 347 -9.71 15.44 -11.92
C ASP A 347 -10.28 14.55 -13.05
N THR A 348 -9.69 14.60 -14.24
CA THR A 348 -10.18 13.86 -15.43
C THR A 348 -9.18 12.80 -15.86
N PHE A 349 -9.53 11.52 -15.71
CA PHE A 349 -8.57 10.42 -15.82
C PHE A 349 -8.46 9.85 -17.25
N THR A 350 -8.24 10.72 -18.24
CA THR A 350 -8.11 10.33 -19.65
C THR A 350 -6.75 10.76 -20.22
N PRO A 351 -6.23 10.07 -21.26
CA PRO A 351 -4.98 10.44 -21.91
C PRO A 351 -4.92 11.90 -22.37
N GLU A 352 -6.03 12.45 -22.86
CA GLU A 352 -6.12 13.83 -23.35
C GLU A 352 -5.98 14.84 -22.22
N ALA A 353 -6.70 14.63 -21.11
CA ALA A 353 -6.60 15.48 -19.93
C ALA A 353 -5.21 15.39 -19.28
N TYR A 354 -4.61 14.20 -19.26
CA TYR A 354 -3.22 14.02 -18.83
C TYR A 354 -2.27 14.80 -19.73
N ALA A 355 -2.41 14.69 -21.06
CA ALA A 355 -1.56 15.39 -22.01
C ALA A 355 -1.67 16.92 -21.86
N GLU A 356 -2.89 17.44 -21.67
CA GLU A 356 -3.12 18.87 -21.42
C GLU A 356 -2.38 19.36 -20.17
N LYS A 357 -2.56 18.68 -19.04
CA LYS A 357 -1.90 19.04 -17.77
C LYS A 357 -0.38 18.89 -17.83
N ILE A 358 0.11 17.83 -18.47
CA ILE A 358 1.55 17.61 -18.66
C ILE A 358 2.14 18.73 -19.52
N ARG A 359 1.51 19.08 -20.65
CA ARG A 359 2.00 20.16 -21.53
C ARG A 359 2.04 21.50 -20.81
N ALA A 360 0.94 21.86 -20.13
CA ALA A 360 0.85 23.11 -19.38
C ALA A 360 1.97 23.20 -18.34
N LEU A 361 2.11 22.16 -17.51
CA LEU A 361 3.13 22.14 -16.46
C LEU A 361 4.56 22.12 -17.02
N TYR A 362 4.82 21.36 -18.08
CA TYR A 362 6.13 21.28 -18.72
C TYR A 362 6.55 22.61 -19.36
N SER A 363 5.60 23.38 -19.89
CA SER A 363 5.88 24.68 -20.51
C SER A 363 6.20 25.80 -19.51
N ASP A 364 5.87 25.62 -18.23
CA ASP A 364 6.04 26.63 -17.19
C ASP A 364 7.26 26.32 -16.30
N SER A 365 8.45 26.67 -16.80
CA SER A 365 9.70 26.47 -16.06
C SER A 365 9.76 27.24 -14.74
N ALA A 366 9.18 28.45 -14.69
CA ALA A 366 9.20 29.28 -13.49
C ALA A 366 8.38 28.64 -12.37
N LEU A 367 7.19 28.13 -12.70
CA LEU A 367 6.34 27.39 -11.76
C LEU A 367 7.03 26.11 -11.30
N LEU A 368 7.65 25.34 -12.19
CA LEU A 368 8.36 24.11 -11.82
C LEU A 368 9.54 24.36 -10.88
N ASP A 369 10.31 25.43 -11.10
CA ASP A 369 11.41 25.82 -10.22
C ASP A 369 10.91 26.26 -8.84
N GLU A 370 9.79 26.99 -8.80
CA GLU A 370 9.12 27.33 -7.55
C GLU A 370 8.61 26.09 -6.81
N MET A 371 7.93 25.19 -7.53
CA MET A 371 7.43 23.95 -6.94
C MET A 371 8.57 23.08 -6.41
N ALA A 372 9.69 22.98 -7.12
CA ALA A 372 10.86 22.23 -6.68
C ALA A 372 11.44 22.81 -5.37
N ARG A 373 11.48 24.14 -5.21
CA ARG A 373 11.89 24.79 -3.95
C ARG A 373 10.91 24.47 -2.82
N ASN A 374 9.61 24.55 -3.08
CA ASN A 374 8.58 24.23 -2.10
C ASN A 374 8.63 22.75 -1.68
N CYS A 375 8.86 21.82 -2.61
CA CYS A 375 9.06 20.40 -2.32
C CYS A 375 10.25 20.19 -1.37
N ARG A 376 11.39 20.86 -1.63
CA ARG A 376 12.56 20.81 -0.73
C ARG A 376 12.25 21.36 0.67
N ALA A 377 11.54 22.48 0.76
CA ALA A 377 11.13 23.05 2.04
C ALA A 377 10.16 22.12 2.80
N LYS A 378 9.23 21.47 2.08
CA LYS A 378 8.27 20.53 2.64
C LYS A 378 8.91 19.27 3.21
N LYS A 379 10.05 18.83 2.68
CA LYS A 379 10.79 17.65 3.17
C LYS A 379 10.95 17.67 4.69
N GLU A 380 11.25 18.83 5.27
CA GLU A 380 11.51 19.01 6.70
C GLU A 380 10.26 18.79 7.58
N SER A 381 9.06 18.92 7.02
CA SER A 381 7.80 18.69 7.75
C SER A 381 7.19 17.31 7.48
N MET A 382 7.81 16.50 6.59
CA MET A 382 7.31 15.17 6.30
C MET A 382 7.56 14.20 7.45
N MET A 383 6.65 13.24 7.59
CA MET A 383 6.76 12.20 8.61
C MET A 383 8.05 11.39 8.40
N THR A 384 8.91 11.36 9.41
CA THR A 384 10.11 10.52 9.43
C THR A 384 9.81 9.17 10.07
N LEU A 385 10.64 8.16 9.79
CA LEU A 385 10.53 6.86 10.44
C LEU A 385 10.61 6.99 11.97
N ASP A 386 11.46 7.91 12.46
CA ASP A 386 11.64 8.12 13.88
C ASP A 386 10.37 8.68 14.55
N CYS A 387 9.82 9.78 14.00
CA CYS A 387 8.59 10.38 14.51
C CYS A 387 7.39 9.44 14.37
N TYR A 388 7.35 8.62 13.31
CA TYR A 388 6.32 7.61 13.13
C TYR A 388 6.39 6.56 14.24
N CYS A 389 7.59 6.07 14.55
CA CYS A 389 7.78 5.08 15.61
C CYS A 389 7.45 5.65 16.99
N ASP A 390 7.71 6.93 17.26
CA ASP A 390 7.28 7.60 18.50
C ASP A 390 5.75 7.54 18.66
N ARG A 391 5.01 8.00 17.65
CA ARG A 391 3.53 7.91 17.64
C ARG A 391 3.02 6.48 17.72
N LEU A 392 3.69 5.53 17.06
CA LEU A 392 3.31 4.13 17.10
C LEU A 392 3.49 3.54 18.51
N LEU A 393 4.58 3.89 19.19
CA LEU A 393 4.85 3.47 20.56
C LEU A 393 3.85 4.07 21.55
N GLU A 394 3.43 5.33 21.36
CA GLU A 394 2.34 5.94 22.14
C GLU A 394 1.06 5.13 22.02
N ILE A 395 0.64 4.79 20.80
CA ILE A 395 -0.53 3.92 20.55
C ILE A 395 -0.34 2.56 21.24
N TYR A 396 0.85 1.97 21.14
CA TYR A 396 1.10 0.67 21.78
C TYR A 396 0.94 0.76 23.30
N MET A 397 1.49 1.80 23.93
CA MET A 397 1.39 2.01 25.37
C MET A 397 -0.05 2.25 25.82
N GLU A 398 -0.82 3.04 25.06
CA GLU A 398 -2.25 3.26 25.32
C GLU A 398 -3.04 1.95 25.30
N GLU A 399 -2.86 1.12 24.25
CA GLU A 399 -3.63 -0.12 24.10
C GLU A 399 -3.16 -1.23 25.05
N ILE A 400 -1.87 -1.23 25.46
CA ILE A 400 -1.36 -2.12 26.52
C ILE A 400 -1.89 -1.68 27.88
N GLY A 401 -1.90 -0.38 28.16
CA GLY A 401 -2.35 0.20 29.43
C GLY A 401 -3.85 0.07 29.65
N GLY A 402 -4.66 0.33 28.61
CA GLY A 402 -6.13 0.24 28.65
C GLY A 402 -6.68 -1.17 28.88
N LYS A 403 -5.86 -2.22 28.74
CA LYS A 403 -6.21 -3.60 29.13
C LYS A 403 -5.81 -3.97 30.57
N ARG A 404 -4.94 -3.20 31.21
CA ARG A 404 -4.48 -3.44 32.59
C ARG A 404 -5.36 -2.73 33.63
N ALA A 405 -6.18 -1.77 33.21
CA ALA A 405 -7.26 -1.16 33.97
C ALA A 405 -8.56 -1.93 33.74
#